data_AF-A0A9N9BMK1-F1
#
_entry.id   AF-A0A9N9BMK1-F1
#
_cell.length_a   1.000
_cell.length_b   1.000
_cell.length_c   1.000
_cell.angle_alpha   90.00
_cell.angle_beta   90.00
_cell.angle_gamma   90.00
#
_symmetry.space_group_name_H-M   'P 1'
#
loop_
_entity.id
_entity.type
_entity.pdbx_description
1 polymer ?
#
loop_
_entity_poly.entity_id
_entity_poly.type
_entity_poly.pdbx_seq_one_letter_code
_entity_poly.pdbx_strand_id
1 'polypeptide(L)'
;MSIFLMVFSFLQTVGACVTVLNNRHWISKSLSLSWQRAYERSADLIEEIQYEFSCKGYYSTTDRAANIAETFQMPCDSMLIQRFGPQLYHVALFMLLARLVQATSYCQQLIGVITLAYIHHITANDDTLYEYSYDFSYDYVREDEAEFDRRASYYLTRQEMISIPSEMRTGGRITL
;
A
#
# COMPACT_ATOMS: atom_id res chain seq x y z
N MET A 1 -0.17 8.13 -6.39
CA MET A 1 0.62 8.73 -5.30
C MET A 1 1.24 7.67 -4.36
N SER A 2 0.52 6.60 -4.00
CA SER A 2 0.97 5.59 -3.03
C SER A 2 2.18 4.74 -3.46
N ILE A 3 2.35 4.47 -4.75
CA ILE A 3 3.50 3.69 -5.28
C ILE A 3 4.82 4.44 -5.08
N PHE A 4 4.85 5.75 -5.31
CA PHE A 4 6.06 6.57 -5.10
C PHE A 4 6.51 6.55 -3.63
N LEU A 5 5.56 6.62 -2.70
CA LEU A 5 5.86 6.55 -1.26
C LEU A 5 6.41 5.17 -0.87
N MET A 6 5.86 4.09 -1.42
CA MET A 6 6.38 2.73 -1.20
C MET A 6 7.80 2.57 -1.72
N VAL A 7 8.06 2.99 -2.97
CA VAL A 7 9.39 2.91 -3.59
C VAL A 7 10.40 3.75 -2.80
N PHE A 8 10.03 4.97 -2.43
CA PHE A 8 10.86 5.85 -1.63
C PHE A 8 11.17 5.24 -0.26
N SER A 9 10.16 4.70 0.43
CA SER A 9 10.36 4.04 1.72
C SER A 9 11.27 2.81 1.59
N PHE A 10 11.10 2.01 0.53
CA PHE A 10 11.95 0.86 0.27
C PHE A 10 13.42 1.27 0.07
N LEU A 11 13.67 2.27 -0.78
CA LEU A 11 15.02 2.81 -1.00
C LEU A 11 15.64 3.35 0.29
N GLN A 12 14.85 4.02 1.15
CA GLN A 12 15.33 4.50 2.44
C GLN A 12 15.71 3.36 3.38
N THR A 13 14.91 2.30 3.44
CA THR A 13 15.22 1.12 4.26
C THR A 13 16.49 0.43 3.79
N VAL A 14 16.66 0.24 2.48
CA VAL A 14 17.89 -0.32 1.89
C VAL A 14 19.09 0.57 2.22
N GLY A 15 18.96 1.89 2.06
CA GLY A 15 20.02 2.84 2.41
C GLY A 15 20.41 2.81 3.90
N ALA A 16 19.42 2.69 4.79
CA ALA A 16 19.66 2.53 6.22
C ALA A 16 20.38 1.22 6.55
N CYS A 17 19.98 0.10 5.92
CA CYS A 17 20.66 -1.18 6.05
C CYS A 17 22.12 -1.08 5.62
N VAL A 18 22.39 -0.50 4.44
CA VAL A 18 23.77 -0.30 3.94
C VAL A 18 24.58 0.57 4.90
N THR A 19 23.97 1.61 5.48
CA THR A 19 24.61 2.50 6.46
C THR A 19 25.03 1.76 7.73
N VAL A 20 24.18 0.86 8.24
CA VAL A 20 24.49 0.06 9.43
C VAL A 20 25.51 -1.04 9.12
N LEU A 21 25.38 -1.71 7.97
CA LEU A 21 26.33 -2.75 7.54
C LEU A 21 27.73 -2.19 7.31
N ASN A 22 27.84 -0.98 6.74
CA ASN A 22 29.11 -0.31 6.49
C ASN A 22 29.34 0.86 7.47
N ASN A 23 29.04 0.62 8.76
CA ASN A 23 29.03 1.64 9.80
C ASN A 23 30.35 2.43 9.89
N ARG A 24 31.51 1.77 9.87
CA ARG A 24 32.81 2.42 10.02
C ARG A 24 33.08 3.41 8.89
N HIS A 25 32.77 3.00 7.66
CA HIS A 25 32.96 3.85 6.49
C HIS A 25 32.00 5.04 6.53
N TRP A 26 30.73 4.82 6.86
CA TRP A 26 29.74 5.89 6.98
C TRP A 26 30.09 6.89 8.09
N ILE A 27 30.55 6.40 9.25
CA ILE A 27 30.99 7.24 10.38
C ILE A 27 32.18 8.09 9.97
N SER A 28 33.23 7.48 9.41
CA SER A 28 34.43 8.21 8.97
C SER A 28 34.11 9.27 7.92
N LYS A 29 33.25 8.93 6.95
CA LYS A 29 32.80 9.87 5.92
C LYS A 29 31.97 11.02 6.52
N SER A 30 31.05 10.71 7.43
CA SER A 30 30.20 11.72 8.08
C SER A 30 31.00 12.67 8.95
N LEU A 31 31.97 12.15 9.72
CA LEU A 31 32.89 12.98 10.50
C LEU A 31 33.77 13.86 9.60
N SER A 32 34.28 13.32 8.49
CA SER A 32 35.11 14.08 7.53
C SER A 32 34.34 15.23 6.88
N LEU A 33 33.08 15.00 6.52
CA LEU A 33 32.17 16.02 5.99
C LEU A 33 31.82 17.09 7.04
N SER A 34 31.57 16.68 8.28
CA SER A 34 31.32 17.62 9.38
C SER A 34 32.56 18.46 9.66
N TRP A 35 33.74 17.85 9.66
CA TRP A 35 35.02 18.55 9.81
C TRP A 35 35.25 19.56 8.68
N GLN A 36 35.00 19.17 7.42
CA GLN A 36 35.08 20.10 6.28
C GLN A 36 34.21 21.34 6.49
N ARG A 37 32.95 21.13 6.87
CA ARG A 37 31.99 22.23 7.07
C ARG A 37 32.37 23.11 8.25
N ALA A 38 32.89 22.52 9.33
CA ALA A 38 33.40 23.27 10.47
C ALA A 38 34.62 24.10 10.07
N TYR A 39 35.57 23.52 9.33
CA TYR A 39 36.75 24.23 8.81
C TYR A 39 36.39 25.42 7.92
N GLU A 40 35.40 25.26 7.02
CA GLU A 40 34.97 26.34 6.13
C GLU A 40 34.16 27.44 6.83
N ARG A 41 33.42 27.12 7.90
CA ARG A 41 32.50 28.07 8.55
C ARG A 41 33.03 28.68 9.84
N SER A 42 33.88 27.96 10.57
CA SER A 42 34.32 28.34 11.92
C SER A 42 35.66 27.69 12.24
N ALA A 43 36.74 28.38 11.86
CA ALA A 43 38.11 27.94 12.16
C ALA A 43 38.35 27.81 13.67
N ASP A 44 37.75 28.70 14.48
CA ASP A 44 37.86 28.68 15.94
C ASP A 44 37.36 27.36 16.55
N LEU A 45 36.27 26.80 16.00
CA LEU A 45 35.75 25.50 16.45
C LEU A 45 36.74 24.37 16.17
N ILE A 46 37.44 24.42 15.03
CA ILE A 46 38.47 23.43 14.70
C ILE A 46 39.66 23.56 15.65
N GLU A 47 40.05 24.78 16.02
CA GLU A 47 41.10 25.03 16.99
C GLU A 47 40.75 24.46 18.38
N GLU A 48 39.55 24.73 18.88
CA GLU A 48 39.07 24.17 20.15
C GLU A 48 39.06 22.65 20.14
N ILE A 49 38.54 22.03 19.06
CA ILE A 49 38.50 20.57 18.94
C ILE A 49 39.92 19.99 18.89
N GLN A 50 40.83 20.60 18.14
CA GLN A 50 42.22 20.13 18.06
C GLN A 50 42.94 20.23 19.41
N TYR A 51 42.67 21.29 20.18
CA TYR A 51 43.22 21.46 21.52
C TYR A 51 42.64 20.43 22.50
N GLU A 52 41.32 20.29 22.55
CA GLU A 52 40.61 19.37 23.45
C GLU A 52 41.04 17.91 23.26
N PHE A 53 41.21 17.47 22.00
CA PHE A 53 41.61 16.10 21.68
C PHE A 53 43.12 15.93 21.47
N SER A 54 43.91 16.98 21.67
CA SER A 54 45.38 16.99 21.51
C SER A 54 45.84 16.39 20.17
N CYS A 55 45.17 16.76 19.09
CA CYS A 55 45.38 16.25 17.74
C CYS A 55 45.45 17.41 16.74
N LYS A 56 46.00 17.18 15.54
CA LYS A 56 46.12 18.21 14.51
C LYS A 56 45.66 17.69 13.17
N GLY A 57 44.84 18.48 12.48
CA GLY A 57 44.24 18.12 11.19
C GLY A 57 43.37 16.85 11.25
N TYR A 58 42.70 16.52 10.15
CA TYR A 58 41.74 15.42 10.13
C TYR A 58 42.38 14.08 9.78
N TYR A 59 42.75 13.83 8.52
CA TYR A 59 43.43 12.59 8.09
C TYR A 59 44.95 12.64 8.29
N SER A 60 45.53 13.83 8.25
CA SER A 60 46.93 14.10 8.49
C SER A 60 47.08 15.38 9.30
N THR A 61 48.26 15.63 9.86
CA THR A 61 48.57 16.84 10.64
C THR A 61 48.52 18.14 9.83
N THR A 62 48.43 18.05 8.50
CA THR A 62 48.33 19.20 7.60
C THR A 62 46.96 19.30 6.90
N ASP A 63 46.12 18.25 6.98
CA ASP A 63 44.80 18.23 6.37
C ASP A 63 43.81 19.05 7.18
N ARG A 64 43.41 20.22 6.66
CA ARG A 64 42.38 21.09 7.26
C ARG A 64 42.65 21.37 8.74
N ALA A 65 43.91 21.64 9.03
CA ALA A 65 44.41 21.94 10.36
C ALA A 65 44.15 23.42 10.71
N ALA A 66 43.90 23.70 11.99
CA ALA A 66 43.93 25.07 12.48
C ALA A 66 45.39 25.49 12.71
N ASN A 67 45.62 26.78 12.88
CA ASN A 67 46.96 27.34 13.02
C ASN A 67 47.45 27.23 14.47
N ILE A 68 47.54 26.00 14.98
CA ILE A 68 47.99 25.67 16.33
C ILE A 68 49.43 25.16 16.38
N ALA A 69 50.01 25.25 17.58
CA ALA A 69 51.37 24.83 17.89
C ALA A 69 51.70 23.44 17.33
N GLU A 70 52.90 23.29 16.76
CA GLU A 70 53.38 22.07 16.09
C GLU A 70 53.59 20.86 17.03
N THR A 71 53.24 20.99 18.31
CA THR A 71 53.41 19.96 19.33
C THR A 71 52.54 18.73 19.11
N PHE A 72 51.43 18.83 18.38
CA PHE A 72 50.54 17.69 18.13
C PHE A 72 50.95 16.93 16.85
N GLN A 73 51.31 15.66 17.01
CA GLN A 73 51.81 14.82 15.92
C GLN A 73 50.78 13.80 15.39
N MET A 74 49.61 13.69 16.03
CA MET A 74 48.58 12.70 15.65
C MET A 74 47.37 13.36 14.95
N PRO A 75 46.83 12.71 13.91
CA PRO A 75 45.60 13.15 13.24
C PRO A 75 44.36 12.92 14.10
N CYS A 76 43.35 13.78 13.95
CA CYS A 76 42.13 13.74 14.75
C CYS A 76 41.15 12.63 14.34
N ASP A 77 41.27 12.04 13.15
CA ASP A 77 40.33 11.03 12.64
C ASP A 77 40.14 9.85 13.60
N SER A 78 41.25 9.27 14.08
CA SER A 78 41.27 8.12 14.97
C SER A 78 40.61 8.43 16.32
N MET A 79 40.93 9.59 16.91
CA MET A 79 40.37 10.04 18.19
C MET A 79 38.87 10.33 18.08
N LEU A 80 38.46 11.03 17.01
CA LEU A 80 37.06 11.36 16.78
C LEU A 80 36.23 10.12 16.50
N ILE A 81 36.76 9.16 15.72
CA ILE A 81 36.07 7.89 15.47
C ILE A 81 35.95 7.08 16.76
N GLN A 82 36.99 7.04 17.60
CA GLN A 82 36.94 6.33 18.87
C GLN A 82 35.92 6.96 19.83
N ARG A 83 35.85 8.29 19.88
CA ARG A 83 34.95 9.03 20.77
C ARG A 83 33.50 9.06 20.30
N PHE A 84 33.27 9.43 19.05
CA PHE A 84 31.94 9.66 18.49
C PHE A 84 31.39 8.48 17.71
N GLY A 85 32.25 7.54 17.27
CA GLY A 85 31.82 6.39 16.48
C GLY A 85 30.75 5.54 17.16
N PRO A 86 30.86 5.17 18.45
CA PRO A 86 29.80 4.43 19.14
C PRO A 86 28.47 5.19 19.18
N GLN A 87 28.51 6.51 19.42
CA GLN A 87 27.31 7.35 19.48
C GLN A 87 26.64 7.46 18.10
N LEU A 88 27.42 7.69 17.05
CA LEU A 88 26.94 7.74 15.67
C LEU A 88 26.39 6.39 15.22
N TYR A 89 26.99 5.28 15.67
CA TYR A 89 26.45 3.95 15.43
C TYR A 89 25.09 3.75 16.10
N HIS A 90 24.91 4.18 17.35
CA HIS A 90 23.61 4.14 18.01
C HIS A 90 22.55 4.97 17.30
N VAL A 91 22.92 6.16 16.78
CA VAL A 91 22.02 6.98 15.97
C VAL A 91 21.63 6.26 14.68
N ALA A 92 22.60 5.65 13.97
CA ALA A 92 22.33 4.87 12.77
C ALA A 92 21.41 3.66 13.05
N LEU A 93 21.64 2.97 14.16
CA LEU A 93 20.79 1.86 14.62
C LEU A 93 19.36 2.33 14.93
N PHE A 94 19.22 3.46 15.63
CA PHE A 94 17.91 4.04 15.95
C PHE A 94 17.15 4.44 14.67
N MET A 95 17.85 5.05 13.71
CA MET A 95 17.26 5.35 12.39
C MET A 95 16.79 4.07 11.68
N LEU A 96 17.57 2.99 11.71
CA LEU A 96 17.17 1.71 11.13
C LEU A 96 15.91 1.15 11.81
N LEU A 97 15.86 1.16 13.15
CA LEU A 97 14.68 0.70 13.91
C LEU A 97 13.43 1.51 13.56
N ALA A 98 13.55 2.84 13.46
CA ALA A 98 12.45 3.70 13.05
C ALA A 98 11.93 3.34 11.64
N ARG A 99 12.82 2.98 10.71
CA ARG A 99 12.44 2.52 9.36
C ARG A 99 11.76 1.16 9.36
N LEU A 100 12.18 0.24 10.23
CA LEU A 100 11.51 -1.06 10.38
C LEU A 100 10.09 -0.90 10.92
N VAL A 101 9.87 0.00 11.88
CA VAL A 101 8.52 0.32 12.38
C VAL A 101 7.64 0.93 11.28
N GLN A 102 8.20 1.78 10.42
CA GLN A 102 7.47 2.26 9.25
C GLN A 102 7.11 1.11 8.30
N ALA A 103 8.04 0.19 8.03
CA ALA A 103 7.80 -0.96 7.18
C ALA A 103 6.68 -1.86 7.72
N THR A 104 6.63 -2.14 9.02
CA THR A 104 5.54 -2.93 9.63
C THR A 104 4.20 -2.22 9.53
N SER A 105 4.17 -0.88 9.67
CA SER A 105 2.95 -0.08 9.48
C SER A 105 2.39 -0.23 8.06
N TYR A 106 3.24 -0.21 7.02
CA TYR A 106 2.80 -0.44 5.64
C TYR A 106 2.25 -1.85 5.42
N CYS A 107 2.90 -2.86 5.99
CA CYS A 107 2.40 -4.24 5.89
C CYS A 107 1.01 -4.37 6.53
N GLN A 108 0.78 -3.73 7.67
CA GLN A 108 -0.51 -3.77 8.35
C GLN A 108 -1.61 -3.06 7.54
N GLN A 109 -1.29 -1.93 6.90
CA GLN A 109 -2.22 -1.25 5.98
C GLN A 109 -2.55 -2.11 4.76
N LEU A 110 -1.55 -2.77 4.16
CA LEU A 110 -1.77 -3.65 3.02
C LEU A 110 -2.68 -4.83 3.36
N ILE A 111 -2.46 -5.47 4.51
CA ILE A 111 -3.34 -6.55 4.99
C ILE A 111 -4.77 -6.03 5.16
N GLY A 112 -4.95 -4.86 5.77
CA GLY A 112 -6.28 -4.26 5.95
C GLY A 112 -7.01 -4.03 4.62
N VAL A 113 -6.32 -3.50 3.61
CA VAL A 113 -6.89 -3.27 2.28
C VAL A 113 -7.25 -4.58 1.58
N ILE A 114 -6.37 -5.59 1.65
CA ILE A 114 -6.63 -6.91 1.05
C ILE A 114 -7.84 -7.58 1.72
N THR A 115 -7.93 -7.54 3.05
CA THR A 115 -9.07 -8.09 3.78
C THR A 115 -10.36 -7.38 3.40
N LEU A 116 -10.35 -6.05 3.29
CA LEU A 116 -11.54 -5.29 2.89
C LEU A 116 -11.97 -5.62 1.45
N ALA A 117 -11.02 -5.74 0.52
CA ALA A 117 -11.28 -6.13 -0.86
C ALA A 117 -11.82 -7.56 -0.96
N TYR A 118 -11.30 -8.48 -0.14
CA TYR A 118 -11.77 -9.86 -0.06
C TYR A 118 -13.21 -9.93 0.47
N ILE A 119 -13.53 -9.18 1.53
CA ILE A 119 -14.90 -9.09 2.06
C ILE A 119 -15.84 -8.54 0.98
N HIS A 120 -15.46 -7.43 0.32
CA HIS A 120 -16.26 -6.84 -0.76
C HIS A 120 -16.49 -7.79 -1.93
N HIS A 121 -15.49 -8.58 -2.31
CA HIS A 121 -15.63 -9.58 -3.37
C HIS A 121 -16.59 -10.69 -2.98
N ILE A 122 -16.58 -11.14 -1.72
CA ILE A 122 -17.54 -12.13 -1.22
C ILE A 122 -18.95 -11.54 -1.22
N THR A 123 -19.16 -10.36 -0.62
CA THR A 123 -20.49 -9.75 -0.57
C THR A 123 -21.03 -9.41 -1.95
N ALA A 124 -20.20 -8.93 -2.88
CA ALA A 124 -20.64 -8.68 -4.25
C ALA A 124 -21.11 -9.96 -4.95
N ASN A 125 -20.41 -11.09 -4.73
CA ASN A 125 -20.82 -12.37 -5.29
C ASN A 125 -22.10 -12.91 -4.64
N ASP A 126 -22.27 -12.73 -3.32
CA ASP A 126 -23.51 -13.10 -2.62
C ASP A 126 -24.70 -12.26 -3.12
N ASP A 127 -24.53 -10.94 -3.28
CA ASP A 127 -25.59 -10.06 -3.79
C ASP A 127 -26.02 -10.47 -5.20
N THR A 128 -25.07 -10.79 -6.11
CA THR A 128 -25.41 -11.28 -7.45
C THR A 128 -26.13 -12.63 -7.46
N LEU A 129 -25.81 -13.51 -6.51
CA LEU A 129 -26.49 -14.81 -6.39
C LEU A 129 -27.92 -14.62 -5.88
N TYR A 130 -28.13 -13.69 -4.94
CA TYR A 130 -29.46 -13.35 -4.44
C TYR A 130 -30.34 -12.75 -5.54
N GLU A 131 -29.81 -11.80 -6.32
CA GLU A 131 -30.53 -11.14 -7.41
C GLU A 131 -30.92 -12.15 -8.50
N TYR A 132 -29.99 -13.02 -8.92
CA TYR A 132 -30.28 -14.10 -9.87
C TYR A 132 -31.31 -15.11 -9.35
N SER A 133 -31.28 -15.43 -8.05
CA SER A 133 -32.26 -16.35 -7.45
C SER A 133 -33.67 -15.76 -7.40
N TYR A 134 -33.78 -14.43 -7.24
CA TYR A 134 -35.04 -13.72 -7.17
C TYR A 134 -35.69 -13.59 -8.56
N ASP A 135 -34.92 -13.19 -9.58
CA ASP A 135 -35.40 -13.12 -10.96
C ASP A 135 -35.84 -14.49 -11.49
N PHE A 136 -35.05 -15.55 -11.22
CA PHE A 136 -35.41 -16.91 -11.63
C PHE A 136 -36.73 -17.38 -10.97
N SER A 137 -36.93 -17.06 -9.70
CA SER A 137 -38.18 -17.40 -8.97
C SER A 137 -39.38 -16.65 -9.53
N TYR A 138 -39.23 -15.36 -9.86
CA TYR A 138 -40.30 -14.54 -10.43
C TYR A 138 -40.72 -15.00 -11.84
N ASP A 139 -39.75 -15.35 -12.69
CA ASP A 139 -40.06 -15.86 -14.03
C ASP A 139 -40.80 -17.19 -13.98
N TYR A 140 -40.43 -18.08 -13.05
CA TYR A 140 -41.12 -19.37 -12.86
C TYR A 140 -42.59 -19.19 -12.42
N VAL A 141 -42.84 -18.29 -11.48
CA VAL A 141 -44.20 -17.96 -11.03
C VAL A 141 -45.02 -17.33 -12.16
N ARG A 142 -44.40 -16.46 -12.96
CA ARG A 142 -45.07 -15.80 -14.09
C ARG A 142 -45.42 -16.76 -15.23
N GLU A 143 -44.57 -17.75 -15.51
CA GLU A 143 -44.86 -18.76 -16.53
C GLU A 143 -46.03 -19.66 -16.12
N ASP A 144 -46.12 -20.04 -14.84
CA ASP A 144 -47.22 -20.86 -14.32
C ASP A 144 -48.55 -20.11 -14.36
N GLU A 145 -48.58 -18.82 -14.00
CA GLU A 145 -49.77 -17.97 -14.16
C GLU A 145 -50.18 -17.82 -15.64
N ALA A 146 -49.22 -17.59 -16.54
CA ALA A 146 -49.50 -17.46 -17.98
C ALA A 146 -49.97 -18.78 -18.62
N GLU A 147 -49.58 -19.92 -18.08
CA GLU A 147 -50.09 -21.23 -18.50
C GLU A 147 -51.50 -21.48 -17.94
N PHE A 148 -51.74 -21.14 -16.68
CA PHE A 148 -53.06 -21.23 -16.05
C PHE A 148 -54.10 -20.39 -16.81
N ASP A 149 -53.79 -19.13 -17.13
CA ASP A 149 -54.67 -18.24 -17.89
C ASP A 149 -54.97 -18.76 -19.30
N ARG A 150 -53.96 -19.32 -19.99
CA ARG A 150 -54.17 -19.95 -21.30
C ARG A 150 -55.11 -21.15 -21.22
N ARG A 151 -54.97 -21.99 -20.20
CA ARG A 151 -55.87 -23.12 -19.97
C ARG A 151 -57.28 -22.65 -19.66
N ALA A 152 -57.44 -21.65 -18.78
CA ALA A 152 -58.74 -21.08 -18.44
C ALA A 152 -59.46 -20.51 -19.69
N SER A 153 -58.74 -19.77 -20.52
CA SER A 153 -59.27 -19.22 -21.79
C SER A 153 -59.68 -20.32 -22.78
N TYR A 154 -58.91 -21.41 -22.89
CA TYR A 154 -59.29 -22.55 -23.73
C TYR A 154 -60.60 -23.21 -23.29
N TYR A 155 -60.83 -23.36 -21.98
CA TYR A 155 -62.08 -23.93 -21.47
C TYR A 155 -63.29 -23.01 -21.71
N LEU A 156 -63.12 -21.69 -21.54
CA LEU A 156 -64.18 -20.72 -21.82
C LEU A 156 -64.56 -20.70 -23.31
N THR A 157 -63.56 -20.69 -24.20
CA THR A 157 -63.79 -20.72 -25.66
C THR A 157 -64.47 -22.02 -26.11
N ARG A 158 -64.14 -23.15 -25.48
CA ARG A 158 -64.79 -24.44 -25.75
C ARG A 158 -66.24 -24.47 -25.29
N GLN A 159 -66.58 -23.79 -24.20
CA GLN A 159 -67.95 -23.72 -23.69
C GLN A 159 -68.86 -22.91 -24.62
N GLU A 160 -68.35 -21.83 -25.21
CA GLU A 160 -69.08 -21.01 -26.20
C GLU A 160 -69.34 -21.76 -27.52
N MET A 161 -68.46 -22.66 -27.95
CA MET A 161 -68.69 -23.47 -29.16
C MET A 161 -69.73 -24.59 -28.96
N ILE A 162 -70.02 -24.99 -27.73
CA ILE A 162 -70.98 -26.08 -27.42
C ILE A 162 -72.42 -25.54 -27.28
N SER A 163 -72.62 -24.22 -27.21
CA SER A 163 -73.93 -23.59 -26.97
C SER A 163 -74.63 -23.03 -28.21
N ILE A 164 -74.29 -23.48 -29.43
CA ILE A 164 -75.03 -23.11 -30.64
C ILE A 164 -76.29 -24.00 -30.78
N PRO A 165 -77.52 -23.48 -30.64
CA PRO A 165 -78.74 -24.27 -30.77
C PRO A 165 -79.07 -24.52 -32.25
N SER A 166 -79.39 -25.76 -32.59
CA SER A 166 -79.90 -26.16 -33.90
C SER A 166 -81.40 -25.84 -34.03
N GLU A 167 -81.74 -24.59 -34.32
CA GLU A 167 -83.05 -24.23 -34.86
C GLU A 167 -82.88 -23.64 -36.26
N MET A 168 -83.42 -24.35 -37.27
CA MET A 168 -83.96 -23.88 -38.57
C MET A 168 -83.67 -24.90 -39.68
N ARG A 169 -84.61 -25.82 -39.93
CA ARG A 169 -84.90 -26.29 -41.30
C ARG A 169 -86.32 -26.83 -41.43
N THR A 170 -87.27 -25.92 -41.44
CA THR A 170 -88.65 -26.13 -41.91
C THR A 170 -88.76 -25.82 -43.41
N GLY A 171 -89.61 -26.58 -44.12
CA GLY A 171 -90.43 -26.04 -45.21
C GLY A 171 -90.13 -26.54 -46.63
N GLY A 172 -91.12 -27.20 -47.25
CA GLY A 172 -91.14 -27.39 -48.71
C GLY A 172 -91.99 -28.55 -49.25
N ARG A 173 -93.29 -28.58 -48.96
CA ARG A 173 -94.28 -29.47 -49.60
C ARG A 173 -94.86 -28.73 -50.81
N ILE A 174 -94.69 -29.23 -52.03
CA ILE A 174 -95.41 -28.75 -53.22
C ILE A 174 -96.11 -29.95 -53.87
N THR A 175 -97.44 -29.88 -53.89
CA THR A 175 -98.35 -30.69 -54.70
C THR A 175 -98.94 -29.78 -55.78
N LEU A 176 -98.74 -30.15 -57.05
CA LEU A 176 -99.70 -30.04 -58.15
C LEU A 176 -99.24 -30.96 -59.28
#